data_AF-X5RIT4-F1
#
_entry.id   AF-X5RIT4-F1
#
_cell.length_a   1.000
_cell.length_b   1.000
_cell.length_c   1.000
_cell.angle_alpha   90.00
_cell.angle_beta   90.00
_cell.angle_gamma   90.00
#
_symmetry.space_group_name_H-M   'P 1'
#
loop_
_entity.id
_entity.type
_entity.pdbx_description
1 polymer ?
#
loop_
_entity_poly.entity_id
_entity_poly.type
_entity_poly.pdbx_seq_one_letter_code
_entity_poly.pdbx_strand_id
1 'polypeptide(L)'
;MRVTTEFWVSALLRRVFGAGGFAAVVKRGATEAGAVFVLSRGRLGDVSLFGPAPQTSYDSDKPDDRFFTLLGAGDDAAALDARLEREKKFDPDIWVVEIEAGTVSVEELLSVKTP
;
A
#
# COMPACT_ATOMS: atom_id res chain seq x y z
N MET A 1 5.40 19.10 -5.99
CA MET A 1 4.34 19.26 -4.96
C MET A 1 3.66 17.92 -4.83
N ARG A 2 3.98 17.19 -3.76
CA ARG A 2 3.46 15.84 -3.50
C ARG A 2 1.96 15.91 -3.22
N VAL A 3 1.19 15.00 -3.81
CA VAL A 3 -0.24 14.85 -3.52
C VAL A 3 -0.46 14.40 -2.07
N THR A 4 -1.55 14.87 -1.45
CA THR A 4 -1.93 14.46 -0.10
C THR A 4 -2.17 12.95 -0.04
N THR A 5 -1.92 12.34 1.11
CA THR A 5 -2.16 10.91 1.31
C THR A 5 -3.60 10.52 1.00
N GLU A 6 -4.56 11.33 1.45
CA GLU A 6 -5.98 11.08 1.21
C GLU A 6 -6.34 11.09 -0.28
N PHE A 7 -5.80 12.04 -1.04
CA PHE A 7 -6.05 12.11 -2.48
C PHE A 7 -5.43 10.91 -3.20
N TRP A 8 -4.20 10.55 -2.83
CA TRP A 8 -3.51 9.39 -3.39
C TRP A 8 -4.27 8.09 -3.11
N VAL A 9 -4.74 7.85 -1.88
CA VAL A 9 -5.53 6.68 -1.51
C VAL A 9 -6.84 6.65 -2.30
N SER A 10 -7.52 7.79 -2.42
CA SER A 10 -8.75 7.89 -3.21
C SER A 10 -8.52 7.56 -4.70
N ALA A 11 -7.38 7.97 -5.26
CA ALA A 11 -7.01 7.62 -6.63
C ALA A 11 -6.69 6.12 -6.78
N LEU A 12 -5.99 5.52 -5.81
CA LEU A 12 -5.72 4.08 -5.77
C LEU A 12 -7.04 3.29 -5.78
N LEU A 13 -7.97 3.60 -4.88
CA LEU A 13 -9.28 2.93 -4.82
C LEU A 13 -9.99 2.98 -6.17
N ARG A 14 -10.03 4.15 -6.81
CA ARG A 14 -10.64 4.30 -8.15
C ARG A 14 -9.97 3.44 -9.22
N ARG A 15 -8.63 3.34 -9.21
CA ARG A 15 -7.88 2.50 -10.16
C ARG A 15 -8.18 1.02 -9.95
N VAL A 16 -8.22 0.56 -8.70
CA VAL A 16 -8.54 -0.83 -8.36
C VAL A 16 -9.96 -1.18 -8.82
N PHE A 17 -10.95 -0.35 -8.46
CA PHE A 17 -12.34 -0.56 -8.89
C PHE A 17 -12.50 -0.50 -10.41
N GLY A 18 -11.81 0.43 -11.08
CA GLY A 18 -11.82 0.55 -12.54
C GLY A 18 -11.25 -0.68 -13.25
N ALA A 19 -10.34 -1.41 -12.61
CA ALA A 19 -9.80 -2.68 -13.10
C ALA A 19 -10.64 -3.91 -12.69
N GLY A 20 -11.79 -3.71 -12.04
CA GLY A 20 -12.67 -4.79 -11.57
C GLY A 20 -12.20 -5.47 -10.29
N GLY A 21 -11.22 -4.89 -9.58
CA GLY A 21 -10.79 -5.35 -8.26
C GLY A 21 -11.63 -4.74 -7.14
N PHE A 22 -11.25 -5.04 -5.90
CA PHE A 22 -11.87 -4.49 -4.70
C PHE A 22 -10.84 -3.75 -3.86
N ALA A 23 -11.23 -2.63 -3.23
CA ALA A 23 -10.35 -1.89 -2.33
C ALA A 23 -11.12 -1.29 -1.16
N ALA A 24 -10.52 -1.29 0.02
CA ALA A 24 -11.09 -0.72 1.23
C ALA A 24 -10.05 0.00 2.08
N VAL A 25 -10.41 1.13 2.67
CA VAL A 25 -9.59 1.79 3.70
C VAL A 25 -9.89 1.12 5.04
N VAL A 26 -8.95 0.31 5.53
CA VAL A 26 -9.05 -0.38 6.83
C VAL A 26 -8.77 0.59 7.98
N LYS A 27 -7.78 1.48 7.79
CA LYS A 27 -7.44 2.53 8.75
C LYS A 27 -7.09 3.81 8.02
N ARG A 28 -7.67 4.90 8.49
CA ARG A 28 -7.34 6.26 8.08
C ARG A 28 -6.25 6.81 9.00
N GLY A 29 -5.24 7.44 8.40
CA GLY A 29 -4.14 8.11 9.09
C GLY A 29 -4.09 9.61 8.77
N ALA A 30 -2.91 10.24 8.91
CA ALA A 30 -2.72 11.65 8.60
C ALA A 30 -3.01 11.97 7.13
N THR A 31 -3.85 12.97 6.87
CA THR A 31 -4.38 13.29 5.54
C THR A 31 -3.31 13.80 4.57
N GLU A 32 -2.38 14.62 5.05
CA GLU A 32 -1.38 15.27 4.20
C GLU A 32 -0.20 14.34 3.87
N ALA A 33 0.43 13.76 4.89
CA ALA A 33 1.71 13.07 4.75
C ALA A 33 1.79 11.68 5.43
N GLY A 34 0.67 11.10 5.86
CA GLY A 34 0.66 9.77 6.49
C GLY A 34 1.30 8.68 5.60
N ALA A 35 2.06 7.79 6.23
CA ALA A 35 2.61 6.61 5.56
C ALA A 35 1.47 5.67 5.15
N VAL A 36 1.59 5.02 3.99
CA VAL A 36 0.55 4.12 3.46
C VAL A 36 1.10 2.71 3.45
N PHE A 37 0.35 1.79 4.05
CA PHE A 37 0.53 0.36 3.93
C PHE A 37 -0.60 -0.21 3.08
N VAL A 38 -0.25 -1.09 2.14
CA VAL A 38 -1.21 -1.75 1.27
C VAL A 38 -1.14 -3.25 1.52
N LEU A 39 -2.25 -3.82 1.98
CA LEU A 39 -2.41 -5.26 2.14
C LEU A 39 -3.16 -5.78 0.92
N SER A 40 -2.49 -6.58 0.09
CA SER A 40 -3.12 -7.30 -1.00
C SER A 40 -3.57 -8.67 -0.53
N ARG A 41 -4.84 -9.02 -0.78
CA ARG A 41 -5.39 -10.36 -0.59
C ARG A 41 -5.84 -10.88 -1.96
N GLY A 42 -5.20 -11.94 -2.43
CA GLY A 42 -5.57 -12.60 -3.67
C GLY A 42 -6.69 -13.62 -3.47
N ARG A 43 -7.36 -13.95 -4.57
CA ARG A 43 -8.55 -14.83 -4.59
C ARG A 43 -8.22 -16.28 -4.22
N LEU A 44 -6.95 -16.66 -4.33
CA LEU A 44 -6.45 -18.00 -4.03
C LEU A 44 -5.88 -18.10 -2.62
N GLY A 45 -5.97 -17.03 -1.81
CA GLY A 45 -5.51 -17.00 -0.43
C GLY A 45 -4.09 -16.47 -0.26
N ASP A 46 -3.42 -16.07 -1.35
CA ASP A 46 -2.13 -15.38 -1.31
C ASP A 46 -2.28 -13.99 -0.69
N VAL A 47 -1.30 -13.60 0.12
CA VAL A 47 -1.32 -12.32 0.82
C VAL A 47 0.02 -11.62 0.65
N SER A 48 -0.01 -10.32 0.38
CA SER A 48 1.20 -9.50 0.25
C SER A 48 1.04 -8.18 0.97
N LEU A 49 2.05 -7.78 1.73
CA LEU A 49 2.09 -6.51 2.44
C LEU A 49 3.13 -5.59 1.80
N PHE A 50 2.66 -4.44 1.35
CA PHE A 50 3.50 -3.37 0.81
C PHE A 50 3.55 -2.21 1.81
N GLY A 51 4.73 -1.64 1.99
CA GLY A 51 4.95 -0.47 2.84
C GLY A 51 5.72 0.63 2.10
N PRO A 52 5.88 1.81 2.73
CA PRO A 52 6.65 2.90 2.14
C PRO A 52 8.11 2.48 1.92
N ALA A 53 8.63 2.73 0.71
CA ALA A 53 10.03 2.48 0.40
C ALA A 53 10.95 3.40 1.23
N PRO A 54 12.14 2.94 1.65
CA PRO A 54 13.14 3.77 2.31
C PRO A 54 13.50 5.01 1.47
N GLN A 55 13.80 6.14 2.13
CA GLN A 55 14.20 7.38 1.44
C GLN A 55 15.44 7.22 0.56
N THR A 56 16.31 6.25 0.84
CA THR A 56 17.49 5.91 0.02
C THR A 56 17.16 5.34 -1.35
N SER A 57 15.90 4.98 -1.61
CA SER A 57 15.41 4.46 -2.90
C SER A 57 14.78 5.52 -3.81
N TYR A 58 14.75 6.78 -3.36
CA TYR A 58 14.31 7.90 -4.18
C TYR A 58 15.46 8.33 -5.09
N ASP A 59 15.46 7.82 -6.32
CA ASP A 59 16.23 8.44 -7.40
C ASP A 59 15.77 9.90 -7.56
N SER A 60 16.74 10.81 -7.76
CA SER A 60 16.56 12.25 -7.84
C SER A 60 15.60 12.75 -8.94
N ASP A 61 15.10 11.84 -9.78
CA ASP A 61 14.34 12.16 -10.99
C ASP A 61 12.83 12.31 -10.77
N LYS A 62 12.25 11.74 -9.69
CA LYS A 62 10.81 11.89 -9.36
C LYS A 62 10.57 11.96 -7.83
N PRO A 63 10.93 13.09 -7.19
CA PRO A 63 10.79 13.26 -5.74
C PRO A 63 9.34 13.25 -5.22
N ASP A 64 8.34 13.39 -6.10
CA ASP A 64 6.92 13.51 -5.71
C ASP A 64 6.16 12.16 -5.72
N ASP A 65 6.72 11.07 -6.26
CA ASP A 65 6.04 9.77 -6.34
C ASP A 65 6.23 8.93 -5.06
N ARG A 66 5.15 8.28 -4.60
CA ARG A 66 5.20 7.37 -3.46
C ARG A 66 5.67 5.99 -3.94
N PHE A 67 6.86 5.59 -3.53
CA PHE A 67 7.37 4.25 -3.80
C PHE A 67 7.01 3.29 -2.67
N PHE A 68 6.76 2.04 -3.06
CA PHE A 68 6.44 0.95 -2.14
C PHE A 68 7.50 -0.14 -2.22
N THR A 69 7.76 -0.83 -1.12
CA THR A 69 8.56 -2.06 -1.10
C THR A 69 7.69 -3.20 -0.58
N LEU A 70 7.96 -4.41 -1.08
CA LEU A 70 7.34 -5.61 -0.56
C LEU A 70 7.94 -5.93 0.82
N LEU A 71 7.12 -5.86 1.87
CA LEU A 71 7.53 -6.18 3.24
C LEU A 71 7.38 -7.66 3.57
N GLY A 72 6.56 -8.37 2.80
CA GLY A 72 6.36 -9.82 2.89
C GLY A 72 5.26 -10.28 1.95
N ALA A 73 5.37 -11.51 1.46
CA ALA A 73 4.37 -12.20 0.65
C ALA A 73 4.30 -13.68 1.02
N GLY A 74 3.13 -14.30 0.86
CA GLY A 74 2.92 -15.73 1.06
C GLY A 74 1.53 -16.04 1.60
N ASP A 75 1.37 -17.26 2.12
CA ASP A 75 0.08 -17.79 2.55
C ASP A 75 -0.20 -17.53 4.05
N ASP A 76 0.77 -16.98 4.78
CA ASP A 76 0.64 -16.67 6.20
C ASP A 76 0.12 -15.23 6.42
N ALA A 77 -1.20 -15.09 6.24
CA ALA A 77 -1.91 -13.84 6.51
C ALA A 77 -1.68 -13.33 7.95
N ALA A 78 -1.61 -14.25 8.92
CA ALA A 78 -1.50 -13.91 10.34
C ALA A 78 -0.16 -13.24 10.66
N ALA A 79 0.94 -13.70 10.04
CA ALA A 79 2.25 -13.07 10.19
C ALA A 79 2.27 -11.63 9.64
N LEU A 80 1.64 -11.40 8.48
CA LEU A 80 1.55 -10.07 7.87
C LEU A 80 0.64 -9.13 8.67
N ASP A 81 -0.51 -9.63 9.14
CA ASP A 81 -1.42 -8.87 10.00
C ASP A 81 -0.73 -8.50 11.33
N ALA A 82 0.00 -9.44 11.95
CA ALA A 82 0.78 -9.16 13.16
C ALA A 82 1.89 -8.13 12.94
N ARG A 83 2.51 -8.12 11.74
CA ARG A 83 3.47 -7.08 11.35
C ARG A 83 2.78 -5.73 11.26
N LEU A 84 1.66 -5.66 10.54
CA LEU A 84 0.90 -4.44 10.35
C LEU A 84 0.40 -3.86 11.69
N GLU A 85 -0.01 -4.71 12.64
CA GLU A 85 -0.37 -4.29 13.99
C GLU A 85 0.79 -3.67 14.77
N ARG A 86 2.04 -4.13 14.55
CA ARG A 86 3.22 -3.48 15.15
C ARG A 86 3.44 -2.09 14.55
N GLU A 87 3.29 -1.94 13.24
CA GLU A 87 3.40 -0.64 12.57
C GLU A 87 2.31 0.33 13.06
N LYS A 88 1.06 -0.12 13.20
CA LYS A 88 -0.05 0.69 13.76
C LYS A 88 0.22 1.18 15.19
N LYS A 89 0.92 0.38 16.01
CA LYS A 89 1.31 0.75 17.37
C LYS A 89 2.48 1.72 17.41
N PHE A 90 3.40 1.58 16.45
CA PHE A 90 4.56 2.45 16.34
C PHE A 90 4.17 3.84 15.81
N ASP A 91 3.33 3.89 14.77
CA ASP A 91 2.83 5.12 14.16
C ASP A 91 1.29 5.03 14.01
N PRO A 92 0.52 5.73 14.86
CA PRO A 92 -0.93 5.73 14.77
C PRO A 92 -1.47 6.52 13.57
N ASP A 93 -0.63 7.31 12.88
CA ASP A 93 -0.99 8.18 11.76
C ASP A 93 -0.81 7.50 10.39
N ILE A 94 -0.54 6.19 10.36
CA ILE A 94 -0.48 5.41 9.14
C ILE A 94 -1.86 5.15 8.54
N TRP A 95 -1.88 5.05 7.22
CA TRP A 95 -2.99 4.53 6.43
C TRP A 95 -2.81 3.04 6.18
N VAL A 96 -3.92 2.31 6.26
CA VAL A 96 -3.99 0.92 5.84
C VAL A 96 -5.08 0.79 4.79
N VAL A 97 -4.69 0.35 3.61
CA VAL A 97 -5.58 0.05 2.49
C VAL A 97 -5.48 -1.44 2.20
N GLU A 98 -6.63 -2.11 2.18
CA GLU A 98 -6.71 -3.48 1.68
C GLU A 98 -7.16 -3.46 0.23
N ILE A 99 -6.54 -4.29 -0.61
CA ILE A 99 -6.88 -4.45 -2.02
C ILE A 99 -6.98 -5.93 -2.40
N GLU A 100 -7.89 -6.22 -3.32
CA GLU A 100 -7.92 -7.44 -4.12
C GLU A 100 -7.77 -7.01 -5.57
N ALA A 101 -6.72 -7.52 -6.23
CA ALA A 101 -6.46 -7.23 -7.63
C ALA A 101 -7.57 -7.80 -8.54
N GLY A 102 -7.98 -6.99 -9.52
CA GLY A 102 -8.92 -7.40 -10.55
C GLY A 102 -8.18 -7.96 -11.77
N THR A 103 -8.35 -7.27 -12.90
CA THR A 103 -7.71 -7.63 -14.17
C THR A 103 -6.25 -7.18 -14.30
N VAL A 104 -5.80 -6.26 -13.44
CA VAL A 104 -4.42 -5.75 -13.40
C VAL A 104 -3.74 -6.22 -12.11
N SER A 105 -2.43 -6.43 -12.16
CA SER A 105 -1.66 -6.84 -10.98
C SER A 105 -1.50 -5.71 -9.96
N VAL A 106 -1.13 -6.06 -8.72
CA VAL A 106 -0.90 -5.07 -7.65
C VAL A 106 0.30 -4.18 -7.95
N GLU A 107 1.32 -4.73 -8.60
CA GLU A 107 2.54 -4.02 -8.99
C GLU A 107 2.29 -3.00 -10.11
N GLU A 108 1.22 -3.17 -10.91
CA GLU A 108 0.79 -2.13 -11.85
C GLU A 108 0.00 -1.02 -11.16
N LEU A 109 -0.69 -1.36 -10.06
CA LEU A 109 -1.45 -0.41 -9.24
C LEU A 109 -0.53 0.43 -8.34
N LEU A 110 0.59 -0.13 -7.88
CA LEU A 110 1.54 0.47 -6.97
C LEU A 110 2.89 0.72 -7.63
N SER A 111 3.55 1.85 -7.35
CA SER A 111 4.93 2.08 -7.80
C SER A 111 5.91 1.30 -6.90
N VAL A 112 5.99 -0.03 -7.11
CA VAL A 112 6.86 -0.91 -6.31
C VAL A 112 8.31 -0.80 -6.76
N LYS A 113 9.22 -0.58 -5.82
CA LYS A 113 10.67 -0.69 -6.00
C LYS A 113 11.13 -1.99 -5.36
N THR A 114 11.80 -2.83 -6.14
CA THR A 114 12.53 -3.98 -5.59
C THR A 114 13.81 -3.47 -4.93
N PRO A 115 14.17 -3.94 -3.72
CA PRO A 115 15.46 -3.63 -3.11
C PRO A 115 16.64 -4.17 -3.93
#